data_AF-B6GDK3-F1
#
_entry.id   AF-B6GDK3-F1
#
_cell.length_a   1.000
_cell.length_b   1.000
_cell.length_c   1.000
_cell.angle_alpha   90.00
_cell.angle_beta   90.00
_cell.angle_gamma   90.00
#
_symmetry.space_group_name_H-M   'P 1'
#
loop_
_entity.id
_entity.type
_entity.pdbx_description
1 polymer ?
#
loop_
_entity_poly.entity_id
_entity_poly.type
_entity_poly.pdbx_seq_one_letter_code
_entity_poly.pdbx_strand_id
1 'polypeptide(L)'
;MDVDDFTQSLESVMRVESKPRSLPLRIQDHRELFDEWCALNPQALREIELTALAIAVHGKRVSTKYLIEKQRYEGRSKLNPVTFYDLSGHEHTYGINNTITPMLARYLLNRHPDMDIVIRHSIFDEKEKTHEA
;
A
#
# COMPACT_ATOMS: atom_id res chain seq x y z
N MET A 1 2.22 -24.02 8.97
CA MET A 1 1.91 -23.77 10.39
C MET A 1 1.21 -25.01 10.86
N ASP A 2 1.79 -25.70 11.83
CA ASP A 2 1.15 -26.88 12.41
C ASP A 2 0.09 -26.37 13.39
N VAL A 3 -1.16 -26.31 12.95
CA VAL A 3 -2.29 -25.77 13.73
C VAL A 3 -2.68 -26.65 14.91
N ASP A 4 -2.06 -27.83 15.03
CA ASP A 4 -2.34 -28.84 16.06
C ASP A 4 -1.27 -28.88 17.19
N ASP A 5 -0.27 -28.00 17.17
CA ASP A 5 0.74 -27.91 18.23
C ASP A 5 0.32 -26.93 19.34
N PHE A 6 -0.46 -27.44 20.29
CA PHE A 6 -0.92 -26.71 21.48
C PHE A 6 0.20 -26.41 22.51
N THR A 7 1.47 -26.74 22.22
CA THR A 7 2.59 -26.43 23.12
C THR A 7 3.18 -25.04 22.88
N GLN A 8 2.77 -24.36 21.80
CA GLN A 8 3.22 -23.00 21.48
C GLN A 8 2.54 -21.98 22.39
N SER A 9 3.33 -21.06 22.96
CA SER A 9 2.76 -19.97 23.76
C SER A 9 1.97 -19.02 22.85
N LEU A 10 0.86 -18.47 23.36
CA LEU A 10 0.04 -17.49 22.65
C LEU A 10 0.90 -16.32 22.14
N GLU A 11 1.86 -15.85 22.94
CA GLU A 11 2.81 -14.81 22.54
C GLU A 11 3.69 -15.23 21.35
N SER A 12 4.14 -16.48 21.30
CA SER A 12 4.92 -17.01 20.17
C SER A 12 4.09 -17.08 18.89
N VAL A 13 2.83 -17.54 18.99
CA VAL A 13 1.90 -17.58 17.85
C VAL A 13 1.61 -16.17 17.35
N MET A 14 1.24 -15.26 18.26
CA MET A 14 0.99 -13.85 17.95
C MET A 14 2.20 -13.16 17.33
N ARG A 15 3.43 -13.48 17.76
CA ARG A 15 4.66 -12.89 17.21
C ARG A 15 4.98 -13.40 15.80
N VAL A 16 4.69 -14.67 15.53
CA VAL A 16 4.83 -15.26 14.19
C VAL A 16 3.76 -14.70 13.24
N GLU A 17 2.52 -14.56 13.72
CA GLU A 17 1.42 -13.97 12.95
C GLU A 17 1.60 -12.47 12.71
N SER A 18 2.13 -11.73 13.67
CA SER A 18 2.25 -10.26 13.59
C SER A 18 3.30 -9.77 12.59
N LYS A 19 4.19 -10.65 12.11
CA LYS A 19 5.25 -10.35 11.13
C LYS A 19 5.90 -8.98 11.41
N PRO A 20 6.59 -8.82 12.54
CA PRO A 20 7.06 -7.51 12.99
C PRO A 20 7.97 -6.85 11.95
N ARG A 21 7.73 -5.57 11.69
CA ARG A 21 8.40 -4.79 10.63
C ARG A 21 9.37 -3.76 11.24
N SER A 22 10.44 -3.44 10.53
CA SER A 22 11.37 -2.38 10.99
C SER A 22 10.76 -1.00 10.80
N LEU A 23 11.17 -0.05 11.64
CA LEU A 23 10.91 1.38 11.42
C LEU A 23 12.25 2.12 11.21
N PRO A 24 12.41 2.91 10.13
CA PRO A 24 11.45 3.11 9.03
C PRO A 24 11.17 1.82 8.24
N LEU A 25 9.98 1.75 7.62
CA LEU A 25 9.56 0.60 6.82
C LEU A 25 10.50 0.39 5.63
N ARG A 26 10.86 -0.86 5.34
CA ARG A 26 11.61 -1.20 4.12
C ARG A 26 10.70 -1.10 2.90
N ILE A 27 11.31 -1.00 1.72
CA ILE A 27 10.58 -0.98 0.44
C ILE A 27 9.66 -2.20 0.29
N GLN A 28 10.16 -3.39 0.64
CA GLN A 28 9.36 -4.62 0.57
C GLN A 28 8.18 -4.59 1.54
N ASP A 29 8.40 -4.08 2.76
CA ASP A 29 7.34 -3.94 3.75
C ASP A 29 6.23 -2.99 3.28
N HIS A 30 6.61 -1.88 2.64
CA HIS A 30 5.66 -0.96 2.01
C HIS A 30 4.82 -1.62 0.92
N ARG A 31 5.41 -2.49 0.10
CA ARG A 31 4.69 -3.21 -0.97
C ARG A 31 3.67 -4.17 -0.39
N GLU A 32 4.08 -4.99 0.57
CA GLU A 32 3.19 -5.95 1.22
C GLU A 32 2.03 -5.26 1.94
N LEU A 33 2.31 -4.20 2.70
CA LEU A 33 1.27 -3.41 3.37
C LEU A 33 0.36 -2.70 2.36
N PHE A 34 0.88 -2.29 1.20
CA PHE A 34 0.07 -1.72 0.13
C PHE A 34 -0.84 -2.77 -0.51
N ASP A 35 -0.35 -3.97 -0.78
CA ASP A 35 -1.15 -5.07 -1.33
C ASP A 35 -2.28 -5.48 -0.36
N GLU A 36 -1.96 -5.56 0.93
CA GLU A 36 -2.95 -5.81 1.98
C GLU A 36 -3.97 -4.67 2.07
N TRP A 37 -3.51 -3.42 2.01
CA TRP A 37 -4.40 -2.26 1.98
C TRP A 37 -5.33 -2.31 0.76
N CYS A 38 -4.82 -2.69 -0.41
CA CYS A 38 -5.61 -2.88 -1.62
C CYS A 38 -6.70 -3.95 -1.43
N ALA A 39 -6.35 -5.09 -0.81
CA ALA A 39 -7.30 -6.16 -0.52
C ALA A 39 -8.40 -5.74 0.46
N LEU A 40 -8.08 -4.91 1.46
CA LEU A 40 -9.04 -4.38 2.43
C LEU A 40 -9.92 -3.23 1.89
N ASN A 41 -9.51 -2.59 0.80
CA ASN A 41 -10.15 -1.37 0.27
C ASN A 41 -10.57 -1.48 -1.21
N PRO A 42 -11.26 -2.55 -1.66
CA PRO A 42 -11.57 -2.74 -3.07
C PRO A 42 -12.51 -1.66 -3.62
N GLN A 43 -13.46 -1.17 -2.81
CA GLN A 43 -14.40 -0.13 -3.23
C GLN A 43 -13.71 1.22 -3.39
N ALA A 44 -12.83 1.60 -2.46
CA ALA A 44 -12.05 2.82 -2.56
C ALA A 44 -11.09 2.78 -3.77
N LEU A 45 -10.46 1.63 -4.03
CA LEU A 45 -9.66 1.44 -5.24
C LEU A 45 -10.48 1.60 -6.51
N ARG A 46 -11.72 1.09 -6.53
CA ARG A 46 -12.62 1.25 -7.67
C ARG A 46 -13.01 2.70 -7.89
N GLU A 47 -13.31 3.46 -6.84
CA GLU A 47 -13.59 4.90 -6.90
C GLU A 47 -12.39 5.69 -7.44
N ILE A 48 -11.20 5.39 -6.95
CA ILE A 48 -9.93 5.97 -7.41
C ILE A 48 -9.72 5.67 -8.90
N GLU A 49 -9.86 4.40 -9.31
CA GLU A 49 -9.69 3.95 -10.69
C GLU A 49 -10.67 4.65 -11.64
N LEU A 50 -11.96 4.72 -11.28
CA LEU A 50 -12.98 5.41 -12.09
C LEU A 50 -12.68 6.90 -12.23
N THR A 51 -12.20 7.54 -11.16
CA THR A 51 -11.78 8.94 -11.20
C THR A 51 -10.59 9.13 -12.13
N ALA A 52 -9.59 8.24 -12.07
CA ALA A 52 -8.43 8.27 -12.95
C ALA A 52 -8.82 8.11 -14.42
N LEU A 53 -9.72 7.16 -14.72
CA LEU A 53 -10.25 6.93 -16.06
C LEU A 53 -11.02 8.14 -16.59
N ALA A 54 -11.87 8.76 -15.76
CA ALA A 54 -12.62 9.95 -16.15
C ALA A 54 -11.67 11.10 -16.53
N ILE A 55 -10.57 11.30 -15.79
CA ILE A 55 -9.54 12.29 -16.12
C ILE A 55 -8.84 11.93 -17.44
N ALA A 56 -8.45 10.66 -17.61
CA ALA A 56 -7.72 10.18 -18.77
C ALA A 56 -8.53 10.29 -20.07
N VAL A 57 -9.84 10.01 -20.05
CA VAL A 57 -10.74 10.14 -21.21
C VAL A 57 -10.81 11.59 -21.72
N HIS A 58 -10.62 12.57 -20.84
CA HIS A 58 -10.53 13.98 -21.22
C HIS A 58 -9.13 14.40 -21.73
N GLY A 59 -8.22 13.45 -21.95
CA GLY A 59 -6.84 13.71 -22.40
C GLY A 59 -6.00 14.45 -21.37
N LYS A 60 -6.40 14.42 -20.09
CA LYS A 60 -5.70 15.11 -19.01
C LYS A 60 -4.76 14.15 -18.30
N ARG A 61 -3.62 14.70 -17.88
CA ARG A 61 -2.66 13.99 -17.04
C ARG A 61 -3.25 13.66 -15.68
N VAL A 62 -3.08 12.41 -15.24
CA VAL A 62 -3.53 11.89 -13.96
C VAL A 62 -2.48 12.16 -12.87
N SER A 63 -2.93 12.73 -11.75
CA SER A 63 -2.11 12.97 -10.57
C SER A 63 -2.56 12.07 -9.44
N THR A 64 -1.71 11.13 -9.00
CA THR A 64 -2.02 10.23 -7.88
C THR A 64 -2.23 10.98 -6.58
N LYS A 65 -1.49 12.06 -6.33
CA LYS A 65 -1.73 12.94 -5.18
C LYS A 65 -3.17 13.47 -5.18
N TYR A 66 -3.64 13.95 -6.33
CA TYR A 66 -5.02 14.45 -6.46
C TYR A 66 -6.04 13.32 -6.22
N LEU A 67 -5.80 12.13 -6.76
CA LEU A 67 -6.70 10.98 -6.53
C LEU A 67 -6.80 10.61 -5.04
N ILE A 68 -5.68 10.61 -4.33
CA ILE A 68 -5.63 10.34 -2.89
C ILE A 68 -6.38 11.41 -2.10
N GLU A 69 -6.13 12.69 -2.39
CA GLU A 69 -6.80 13.81 -1.73
C GLU A 69 -8.31 13.77 -2.00
N LYS A 70 -8.71 13.55 -3.26
CA LYS A 70 -10.12 13.41 -3.63
C LYS A 70 -10.78 12.24 -2.92
N GLN A 71 -10.13 11.08 -2.84
CA GLN A 71 -10.68 9.95 -2.10
C GLN A 71 -10.84 10.26 -0.60
N ARG A 72 -9.92 11.02 -0.01
CA ARG A 72 -9.99 11.39 1.41
C ARG A 72 -11.11 12.39 1.71
N TYR A 73 -11.38 13.34 0.81
CA TYR A 73 -12.36 14.41 1.06
C TYR A 73 -13.73 14.14 0.45
N GLU A 74 -13.79 13.46 -0.69
CA GLU A 74 -15.01 13.25 -1.49
C GLU A 74 -15.35 11.76 -1.68
N GLY A 75 -14.46 10.85 -1.27
CA GLY A 75 -14.68 9.41 -1.38
C GLY A 75 -15.87 8.97 -0.54
N ARG A 76 -16.63 8.00 -1.06
CA ARG A 76 -17.80 7.44 -0.38
C ARG A 76 -17.46 6.17 0.39
N SER A 77 -16.42 5.48 -0.06
CA SER A 77 -15.92 4.26 0.57
C SER A 77 -15.14 4.57 1.85
N LYS A 78 -15.41 3.79 2.92
CA LYS A 78 -14.61 3.83 4.15
C LYS A 78 -13.19 3.34 3.84
N LEU A 79 -12.19 4.09 4.29
CA LEU A 79 -10.77 3.71 4.20
C LEU A 79 -10.38 2.92 5.45
N ASN A 80 -10.04 1.65 5.26
CA ASN A 80 -9.57 0.76 6.30
C ASN A 80 -8.04 0.75 6.30
N PRO A 81 -7.38 1.20 7.39
CA PRO A 81 -5.94 1.04 7.51
C PRO A 81 -5.57 -0.44 7.75
N VAL A 82 -4.33 -0.79 7.42
CA VAL A 82 -3.71 -2.08 7.77
C VAL A 82 -2.95 -1.90 9.09
N THR A 83 -3.24 -2.73 10.09
CA THR A 83 -2.49 -2.73 11.35
C THR A 83 -1.22 -3.56 11.21
N PHE A 84 -0.09 -3.06 11.69
CA PHE A 84 1.18 -3.80 11.74
C PHE A 84 1.95 -3.48 13.03
N TYR A 85 2.88 -4.35 13.42
CA TYR A 85 3.68 -4.17 14.63
C TYR A 85 5.14 -3.91 14.28
N ASP A 86 5.81 -3.09 15.08
CA ASP A 86 7.25 -2.89 14.95
C ASP A 86 8.07 -3.97 15.68
N LEU A 87 9.40 -3.91 15.57
CA LEU A 87 10.31 -4.85 16.24
C LEU A 87 10.26 -4.78 17.77
N SER A 88 9.75 -3.69 18.33
CA SER A 88 9.53 -3.48 19.77
C SER A 88 8.14 -3.93 20.22
N GLY A 89 7.29 -4.37 19.30
CA GLY A 89 5.92 -4.80 19.56
C GLY A 89 4.90 -3.67 19.65
N HIS A 90 5.25 -2.44 19.26
CA HIS A 90 4.27 -1.36 19.22
C HIS A 90 3.39 -1.46 17.97
N GLU A 91 2.11 -1.16 18.14
CA GLU A 91 1.12 -1.14 17.08
C GLU A 91 1.21 0.13 16.24
N HIS A 92 1.17 -0.05 14.91
CA HIS A 92 1.15 1.02 13.92
C HIS A 92 0.06 0.76 12.89
N THR A 93 -0.37 1.83 12.21
CA THR A 93 -1.35 1.72 11.12
C THR A 93 -0.78 2.23 9.81
N TYR A 94 -0.99 1.46 8.76
CA TYR A 94 -0.62 1.78 7.40
C TYR A 94 -1.86 2.17 6.60
N GLY A 95 -1.80 3.31 5.91
CA GLY A 95 -2.92 3.80 5.13
C GLY A 95 -2.47 4.68 3.97
N ILE A 96 -3.42 4.96 3.09
CA ILE A 96 -3.25 5.81 1.91
C ILE A 96 -2.86 7.24 2.28
N ASN A 97 -1.58 7.61 2.08
CA ASN A 97 -1.03 8.95 2.30
C ASN A 97 -0.17 9.41 1.09
N ASN A 98 0.43 10.59 1.18
CA ASN A 98 1.25 11.14 0.09
C ASN A 98 2.48 10.27 -0.25
N THR A 99 2.99 9.49 0.69
CA THR A 99 4.14 8.59 0.50
C THR A 99 3.81 7.40 -0.40
N ILE A 100 2.53 6.99 -0.48
CA ILE A 100 2.11 5.86 -1.31
C ILE A 100 1.79 6.24 -2.77
N THR A 101 1.89 7.52 -3.12
CA THR A 101 1.61 8.03 -4.48
C THR A 101 2.31 7.24 -5.59
N PRO A 102 3.56 6.77 -5.46
CA PRO A 102 4.21 6.00 -6.52
C PRO A 102 3.68 4.56 -6.63
N MET A 103 3.28 3.94 -5.50
CA MET A 103 2.67 2.61 -5.52
C MET A 103 1.28 2.64 -6.15
N LEU A 104 0.48 3.66 -5.83
CA LEU A 104 -0.81 3.85 -6.49
C LEU A 104 -0.65 4.12 -7.99
N ALA A 105 0.39 4.86 -8.40
CA ALA A 105 0.64 5.13 -9.81
C ALA A 105 0.93 3.84 -10.58
N ARG A 106 1.79 2.99 -10.01
CA ARG A 106 2.12 1.66 -10.56
C ARG A 106 0.90 0.75 -10.59
N TYR A 107 0.07 0.74 -9.54
CA TYR A 107 -1.17 -0.01 -9.51
C TYR A 107 -2.10 0.36 -10.69
N LEU A 108 -2.26 1.66 -10.96
CA LEU A 108 -3.08 2.14 -12.06
C LEU A 108 -2.47 1.81 -13.43
N LEU A 109 -1.16 1.99 -13.60
CA LEU A 109 -0.47 1.66 -14.86
C LEU A 109 -0.48 0.18 -15.20
N ASN A 110 -0.36 -0.70 -14.21
CA ASN A 110 -0.46 -2.14 -14.44
C ASN A 110 -1.83 -2.54 -15.02
N ARG A 111 -2.88 -1.74 -14.77
CA ARG A 111 -4.25 -1.98 -15.25
C ARG A 111 -4.57 -1.16 -16.50
N HIS A 112 -3.99 0.02 -16.63
CA HIS A 112 -4.22 0.98 -17.71
C HIS A 112 -2.87 1.50 -18.23
N PRO A 113 -2.15 0.72 -19.07
CA PRO A 113 -0.79 1.04 -19.48
C PRO A 113 -0.65 2.37 -20.24
N ASP A 114 -1.70 2.77 -20.95
CA ASP A 114 -1.72 3.98 -21.78
C ASP A 114 -2.10 5.26 -21.00
N MET A 115 -2.35 5.14 -19.69
CA MET A 115 -2.75 6.29 -18.85
C MET A 115 -1.57 7.24 -18.64
N ASP A 116 -1.71 8.51 -19.07
CA ASP A 116 -0.72 9.57 -18.77
C ASP A 116 -0.76 9.90 -17.27
N ILE A 117 0.13 9.29 -16.49
CA ILE A 117 0.23 9.45 -15.04
C ILE A 117 1.62 9.93 -14.62
N VAL A 118 1.67 10.82 -13.62
CA VAL A 118 2.95 11.26 -13.06
C VAL A 118 3.50 10.22 -12.10
N ILE A 119 4.59 9.57 -12.46
CA ILE A 119 5.45 8.84 -11.53
C ILE A 119 6.60 9.78 -11.14
N ARG A 120 6.64 10.23 -9.88
CA ARG A 120 7.85 10.89 -9.38
C ARG A 120 8.89 9.83 -9.04
N HIS A 121 10.16 10.12 -9.30
CA HIS A 121 11.27 9.32 -8.79
C HIS A 121 11.10 9.11 -7.29
N SER A 122 11.05 7.85 -6.89
CA SER A 122 10.74 7.41 -5.54
C SER A 122 11.75 6.38 -5.07
N ILE A 123 11.85 6.22 -3.74
CA ILE A 123 12.54 5.10 -3.08
C ILE A 123 12.11 3.73 -3.64
N PHE A 124 10.90 3.64 -4.22
CA PHE A 124 10.41 2.40 -4.82
C PHE A 124 11.02 2.09 -6.20
N ASP A 125 11.67 3.06 -6.85
CA ASP A 125 12.35 2.93 -8.15
C ASP A 125 13.81 2.45 -8.03
N GLU A 126 14.41 2.57 -6.85
CA GLU A 126 15.74 2.02 -6.60
C GLU A 126 15.64 0.50 -6.62
N LYS A 127 16.17 -0.14 -7.67
CA LYS A 127 16.48 -1.57 -7.65
C LYS A 127 17.30 -1.82 -6.39
N GLU A 128 16.92 -2.84 -5.62
CA GLU A 128 17.74 -3.38 -4.54
C GLU A 128 19.20 -3.38 -4.98
N LYS A 129 20.01 -2.50 -4.40
CA LYS A 129 21.45 -2.71 -4.40
C LYS A 129 21.63 -3.92 -3.51
N THR A 130 21.69 -5.10 -4.13
CA THR A 130 22.21 -6.30 -3.51
C THR A 130 23.60 -5.94 -2.99
N HIS A 131 23.70 -5.63 -1.70
CA HIS A 131 24.99 -5.59 -1.03
C HIS A 131 25.43 -7.06 -0.91
N GLU A 132 26.07 -7.56 -1.97
CA GLU A 132 27.06 -8.61 -1.81
C GLU A 132 28.23 -7.99 -1.05
N ALA A 133 28.42 -8.43 0.20
CA ALA A 133 29.63 -8.25 0.98
C ALA A 133 29.87 -9.53 1.78
#